data_AF-A0A943SBZ9-F1
#
_entry.id   AF-A0A943SBZ9-F1
#
_cell.length_a   1.000
_cell.length_b   1.000
_cell.length_c   1.000
_cell.angle_alpha   90.00
_cell.angle_beta   90.00
_cell.angle_gamma   90.00
#
_symmetry.space_group_name_H-M   'P 1'
#
loop_
_entity.id
_entity.type
_entity.pdbx_description
1 polymer ?
#
loop_
_entity_poly.entity_id
_entity_poly.type
_entity_poly.pdbx_seq_one_letter_code
_entity_poly.pdbx_strand_id
1 'polypeptide(L)'
;MSNSDVESLVEGLVASGALIMVIAIIGIMLLLSIAVYVLQAVALYKMANKLGHQYPWMAWIPYANTYLLFTLPDKKLKVLAFNKEVDRSTGFWIWLAITLGGGVIQGIFSVFTVVPVIGPIIVSLVPIAIMVARIFITYSAYKDLYEMFVDESQATPFAIVSIIVPITSVVFLLIASSKNPKPVVQVEENNGNYTYY
;
A
#
# COMPACT_ATOMS: atom_id res chain seq x y z
N MET A 1 27.48 24.74 44.90
CA MET A 1 26.64 23.95 43.99
C MET A 1 26.24 22.69 44.73
N SER A 2 24.95 22.49 44.92
CA SER A 2 24.41 21.33 45.64
C SER A 2 24.39 20.10 44.71
N ASN A 3 24.39 18.89 45.27
CA ASN A 3 24.29 17.67 44.47
C ASN A 3 23.01 17.65 43.61
N SER A 4 21.91 18.24 44.09
CA SER A 4 20.66 18.39 43.33
C SER A 4 20.79 19.31 42.11
N ASP A 5 21.65 20.33 42.16
CA ASP A 5 21.91 21.18 41.00
C ASP A 5 22.63 20.39 39.90
N VAL A 6 23.60 19.55 40.28
CA VAL A 6 24.34 18.70 39.35
C VAL A 6 23.44 17.64 38.71
N GLU A 7 22.57 16.99 39.49
CA GLU A 7 21.58 16.03 38.99
C GLU A 7 20.63 16.66 37.97
N SER A 8 20.11 17.86 38.26
CA SER A 8 19.21 18.57 37.34
C SER A 8 19.87 18.94 36.00
N LEU A 9 21.17 19.28 36.01
CA LEU A 9 21.93 19.56 34.80
C LEU A 9 22.20 18.29 33.98
N VAL A 10 22.48 17.17 34.66
CA VAL A 10 22.65 15.87 34.00
C VAL A 10 21.33 15.41 33.38
N GLU A 11 20.20 15.53 34.08
CA GLU A 11 18.88 15.22 33.54
C GLU A 11 18.53 16.10 32.33
N GLY A 12 18.78 17.40 32.41
CA GLY A 12 18.57 18.32 31.28
C GLY A 12 19.45 18.00 30.06
N LEU A 13 20.71 17.59 30.29
CA LEU A 13 21.62 17.18 29.22
C LEU A 13 21.20 15.84 28.59
N VAL A 14 20.76 14.88 29.41
CA VAL A 14 20.27 13.57 28.93
C VAL A 14 18.95 13.74 28.17
N ALA A 15 18.03 14.57 28.66
CA ALA A 15 16.76 14.85 28.00
C ALA A 15 16.94 15.59 26.66
N SER A 16 17.84 16.59 26.61
CA SER A 16 18.17 17.28 25.36
C SER A 16 18.90 16.38 24.35
N GLY A 17 19.82 15.54 24.81
CA GLY A 17 20.46 14.51 23.98
C GLY A 17 19.47 13.48 23.44
N ALA A 18 18.55 13.01 24.26
CA ALA A 18 17.48 12.07 23.86
C ALA A 18 16.55 12.69 22.81
N LEU A 19 16.16 13.96 22.98
CA LEU A 19 15.33 14.68 22.02
C LEU A 19 16.02 14.81 20.65
N ILE A 20 17.30 15.17 20.63
CA ILE A 20 18.09 15.26 19.39
C ILE A 20 18.17 13.90 18.70
N MET A 21 18.39 12.81 19.45
CA MET A 21 18.38 11.45 18.88
C MET A 21 17.03 11.08 18.28
N VAL A 22 15.92 11.39 18.95
CA VAL A 22 14.57 11.13 18.42
C VAL A 22 14.32 11.90 17.13
N ILE A 23 14.66 13.19 17.10
CA ILE A 23 14.53 14.02 15.89
C ILE A 23 15.41 13.48 14.75
N ALA A 24 16.64 13.06 15.05
CA ALA A 24 17.54 12.47 14.05
C ALA A 24 16.98 11.16 13.49
N ILE A 25 16.44 10.27 14.33
CA ILE A 25 15.80 9.02 13.90
C ILE A 25 14.58 9.32 13.02
N ILE A 26 13.71 10.25 13.43
CA ILE A 26 12.55 10.66 12.63
C ILE A 26 13.00 11.25 11.28
N GLY A 27 14.03 12.10 11.28
CA GLY A 27 14.61 12.68 10.07
C GLY A 27 15.11 11.61 9.09
N ILE A 28 15.86 10.62 9.59
CA ILE A 28 16.35 9.49 8.78
C ILE A 28 15.17 8.67 8.22
N MET A 29 14.16 8.36 9.05
CA MET A 29 12.98 7.60 8.63
C MET A 29 12.17 8.35 7.55
N LEU A 30 12.05 9.67 7.65
CA LEU A 30 11.40 10.51 6.64
C LEU A 30 12.18 10.49 5.32
N LEU A 31 13.50 10.66 5.36
CA LEU A 31 14.35 10.61 4.17
C LEU A 31 14.27 9.24 3.48
N LEU A 32 14.31 8.15 4.25
CA LEU A 32 14.14 6.79 3.73
C LEU A 32 12.76 6.62 3.10
N SER A 33 11.70 7.11 3.74
CA SER A 33 10.33 7.03 3.21
C SER A 33 10.18 7.77 1.88
N ILE A 34 10.78 8.96 1.77
CA ILE A 34 10.80 9.73 0.52
C ILE A 34 11.57 8.97 -0.57
N ALA A 35 12.73 8.41 -0.25
CA ALA A 35 13.52 7.63 -1.21
C ALA A 35 12.73 6.40 -1.73
N VAL A 36 12.10 5.64 -0.83
CA VAL A 36 11.24 4.50 -1.16
C VAL A 36 10.09 4.93 -2.07
N TYR A 37 9.43 6.05 -1.74
CA TYR A 37 8.35 6.62 -2.56
C TYR A 37 8.81 6.99 -3.96
N VAL A 38 9.94 7.68 -4.09
CA VAL A 38 10.50 8.09 -5.40
C VAL A 38 10.82 6.87 -6.25
N LEU A 39 11.43 5.83 -5.67
CA LEU A 39 11.73 4.59 -6.38
C LEU A 39 10.45 3.89 -6.87
N GLN A 40 9.40 3.86 -6.05
CA GLN A 40 8.09 3.33 -6.43
C GLN A 40 7.46 4.13 -7.59
N ALA A 41 7.50 5.47 -7.51
CA ALA A 41 6.99 6.36 -8.55
C ALA A 41 7.73 6.13 -9.88
N VAL A 42 9.06 5.99 -9.85
CA VAL A 42 9.86 5.71 -11.05
C VAL A 42 9.50 4.34 -11.65
N ALA A 43 9.31 3.31 -10.83
CA ALA A 43 8.93 1.98 -11.31
C ALA A 43 7.57 2.01 -12.04
N LEU A 44 6.57 2.62 -11.42
CA LEU A 44 5.23 2.75 -12.00
C LEU A 44 5.20 3.66 -13.23
N TYR A 45 5.95 4.75 -13.23
CA TYR A 45 6.12 5.62 -14.40
C TYR A 45 6.68 4.84 -15.60
N LYS A 46 7.70 4.01 -15.38
CA LYS A 46 8.27 3.14 -16.42
C LYS A 46 7.26 2.13 -16.94
N MET A 47 6.51 1.48 -16.05
CA MET A 47 5.46 0.52 -16.45
C MET A 47 4.37 1.21 -17.29
N ALA A 48 3.87 2.34 -16.84
CA ALA A 48 2.82 3.10 -17.52
C ALA A 48 3.26 3.58 -18.92
N ASN A 49 4.51 4.04 -19.06
CA ASN A 49 5.08 4.40 -20.35
C ASN A 49 5.18 3.20 -21.30
N LYS A 50 5.60 2.02 -20.81
CA LYS A 50 5.68 0.80 -21.61
C LYS A 50 4.31 0.31 -22.10
N LEU A 51 3.27 0.61 -21.34
CA LEU A 51 1.88 0.27 -21.67
C LEU A 51 1.18 1.36 -22.51
N GLY A 52 1.86 2.46 -22.84
CA GLY A 52 1.26 3.56 -23.61
C GLY A 52 0.12 4.29 -22.90
N HIS A 53 0.09 4.27 -21.56
CA HIS A 53 -0.97 4.91 -20.78
C HIS A 53 -0.98 6.43 -21.01
N GLN A 54 -2.16 7.06 -21.10
CA GLN A 54 -2.31 8.48 -21.47
C GLN A 54 -1.61 9.45 -20.51
N TYR A 55 -1.56 9.12 -19.21
CA TYR A 55 -0.97 9.97 -18.17
C TYR A 55 0.01 9.22 -17.24
N PRO A 56 1.23 8.87 -17.71
CA PRO A 56 2.22 8.13 -16.90
C PRO A 56 2.73 8.95 -15.71
N TRP A 57 2.75 10.27 -15.85
CA TRP A 57 3.24 11.22 -14.84
C TRP A 57 2.43 11.18 -13.53
N MET A 58 1.22 10.62 -13.52
CA MET A 58 0.42 10.45 -12.30
C MET A 58 1.14 9.59 -11.24
N ALA A 59 2.13 8.78 -11.63
CA ALA A 59 2.97 8.02 -10.71
C ALA A 59 3.72 8.89 -9.68
N TRP A 60 3.91 10.19 -9.94
CA TRP A 60 4.59 11.13 -9.04
C TRP A 60 3.68 11.80 -8.01
N ILE A 61 2.35 11.65 -8.13
CA ILE A 61 1.39 12.19 -7.16
C ILE A 61 1.02 11.05 -6.20
N PRO A 62 1.05 11.22 -4.87
CA PRO A 62 0.86 10.12 -3.91
C PRO A 62 -0.40 9.27 -4.13
N TYR A 63 -1.58 9.91 -4.17
CA TYR A 63 -2.84 9.19 -4.37
C TYR A 63 -3.07 8.80 -5.84
N ALA A 64 -2.57 9.60 -6.80
CA ALA A 64 -2.71 9.25 -8.22
C ALA A 64 -1.78 8.11 -8.64
N ASN A 65 -0.66 7.91 -7.94
CA ASN A 65 0.22 6.76 -8.08
C ASN A 65 -0.53 5.47 -7.73
N THR A 66 -1.27 5.48 -6.62
CA THR A 66 -2.09 4.32 -6.24
C THR A 66 -3.24 4.14 -7.22
N TYR A 67 -3.87 5.22 -7.69
CA TYR A 67 -4.87 5.13 -8.76
C TYR A 67 -4.31 4.45 -10.01
N LEU A 68 -3.13 4.89 -10.47
CA LEU A 68 -2.42 4.30 -11.60
C LEU A 68 -2.12 2.82 -11.37
N LEU A 69 -1.67 2.43 -10.17
CA LEU A 69 -1.44 1.02 -9.81
C LEU A 69 -2.72 0.18 -9.95
N PHE A 70 -3.88 0.73 -9.62
CA PHE A 70 -5.16 0.05 -9.82
C PHE A 70 -5.57 0.01 -11.30
N THR A 71 -5.37 1.08 -12.07
CA THR A 71 -5.90 1.17 -13.45
C THR A 71 -4.98 0.63 -14.53
N LEU A 72 -3.71 0.37 -14.23
CA LEU A 72 -2.75 -0.16 -15.22
C LEU A 72 -3.12 -1.54 -15.76
N PRO A 73 -3.61 -2.51 -14.95
CA PRO A 73 -4.10 -3.78 -15.48
C PRO A 73 -5.43 -3.60 -16.21
N ASP A 74 -5.47 -3.93 -17.51
CA ASP A 74 -6.67 -3.86 -18.36
C ASP A 74 -7.63 -5.05 -18.17
N LYS A 75 -7.79 -5.51 -16.92
CA LYS A 75 -8.70 -6.60 -16.54
C LYS A 75 -9.50 -6.19 -15.32
N LYS A 76 -10.72 -6.70 -15.11
CA LYS A 76 -11.54 -6.33 -13.94
C LYS A 76 -10.86 -6.73 -12.61
N LEU A 77 -11.07 -5.96 -11.54
CA LEU A 77 -10.53 -6.30 -10.22
C LEU A 77 -11.36 -7.41 -9.60
N LYS A 78 -10.76 -8.57 -9.38
CA LYS A 78 -11.39 -9.60 -8.55
C LYS A 78 -11.08 -9.31 -7.09
N VAL A 79 -12.05 -8.73 -6.38
CA VAL A 79 -11.91 -8.46 -4.95
C VAL A 79 -12.06 -9.77 -4.20
N LEU A 80 -10.97 -10.26 -3.59
CA LEU A 80 -10.95 -11.53 -2.86
C LEU A 80 -12.01 -11.61 -1.75
N ALA A 81 -12.30 -10.48 -1.09
CA ALA A 81 -13.28 -10.42 0.00
C ALA A 81 -14.72 -10.75 -0.43
N PHE A 82 -15.10 -10.45 -1.68
CA PHE A 82 -16.48 -10.62 -2.17
C PHE A 82 -16.61 -11.58 -3.35
N ASN A 83 -15.49 -12.17 -3.81
CA ASN A 83 -15.41 -12.95 -5.04
C ASN A 83 -16.13 -12.29 -6.23
N LYS A 84 -16.15 -10.96 -6.25
CA LYS A 84 -16.90 -10.14 -7.20
C LYS A 84 -15.92 -9.35 -8.04
N GLU A 85 -16.21 -9.30 -9.33
CA GLU A 85 -15.53 -8.43 -10.27
C GLU A 85 -16.04 -7.01 -10.09
N VAL A 86 -15.12 -6.10 -9.78
CA VAL A 86 -15.39 -4.68 -9.59
C VAL A 86 -14.56 -3.92 -10.62
N ASP A 87 -15.09 -2.80 -11.09
CA ASP A 87 -14.34 -1.91 -11.94
C ASP A 87 -13.10 -1.35 -11.20
N ARG A 88 -11.98 -1.15 -11.90
CA ARG A 88 -10.70 -0.74 -11.28
C ARG A 88 -10.81 0.61 -10.59
N SER A 89 -11.54 1.55 -11.20
CA SER A 89 -11.80 2.86 -10.60
C SER A 89 -12.55 2.74 -9.27
N THR A 90 -13.56 1.87 -9.23
CA THR A 90 -14.36 1.60 -8.02
C THR A 90 -13.51 0.90 -6.96
N GLY A 91 -12.64 -0.03 -7.35
CA GLY A 91 -11.68 -0.67 -6.45
C GLY A 91 -10.75 0.32 -5.76
N PHE A 92 -10.26 1.32 -6.50
CA PHE A 92 -9.47 2.43 -5.93
C PHE A 92 -10.28 3.27 -4.93
N TRP A 93 -11.52 3.65 -5.27
CA TRP A 93 -12.37 4.43 -4.35
C TRP A 93 -12.68 3.67 -3.06
N ILE A 94 -12.90 2.36 -3.14
CA ILE A 94 -13.06 1.50 -1.95
C ILE A 94 -11.78 1.50 -1.12
N TRP A 95 -10.61 1.31 -1.75
CA TRP A 95 -9.32 1.34 -1.06
C TRP A 95 -9.08 2.70 -0.37
N LEU A 96 -9.42 3.81 -1.04
CA LEU A 96 -9.30 5.16 -0.52
C LEU A 96 -10.24 5.38 0.68
N ALA A 97 -11.49 4.93 0.56
CA ALA A 97 -12.48 5.01 1.63
C ALA A 97 -12.06 4.21 2.86
N ILE A 98 -11.48 3.01 2.70
CA ILE A 98 -10.93 2.22 3.81
C ILE A 98 -9.73 2.94 4.45
N THR A 99 -8.83 3.49 3.62
CA THR A 99 -7.59 4.11 4.09
C THR A 99 -7.84 5.42 4.84
N LEU A 100 -8.73 6.29 4.34
CA LEU A 100 -9.03 7.58 4.96
C LEU A 100 -10.20 7.50 5.95
N GLY A 101 -11.22 6.71 5.64
CA GLY A 101 -12.41 6.53 6.47
C GLY A 101 -12.22 5.56 7.63
N GLY A 102 -11.10 4.82 7.68
CA GLY A 102 -10.82 3.85 8.74
C GLY A 102 -10.91 4.46 10.15
N GLY A 103 -10.40 5.69 10.34
CA GLY A 103 -10.50 6.40 11.62
C GLY A 103 -11.93 6.77 12.02
N VAL A 104 -12.78 7.09 11.04
CA VAL A 104 -14.21 7.36 11.27
C VAL A 104 -14.93 6.08 11.70
N ILE A 105 -14.65 4.96 11.03
CA ILE A 105 -15.19 3.64 11.40
C ILE A 105 -14.77 3.28 12.84
N GLN A 106 -13.51 3.50 13.20
CA GLN A 106 -13.04 3.32 14.58
C GLN A 106 -13.78 4.20 15.58
N GLY A 107 -13.95 5.48 15.26
CA GLY A 107 -14.66 6.44 16.10
C GLY A 107 -16.11 6.03 16.35
N ILE A 108 -16.81 5.53 15.33
CA ILE A 108 -18.19 5.03 15.48
C ILE A 108 -18.25 3.83 16.42
N PHE A 109 -17.34 2.87 16.26
CA PHE A 109 -17.29 1.69 17.12
C PHE A 109 -16.81 2.00 18.54
N SER A 110 -16.11 3.11 18.77
CA SER A 110 -15.64 3.50 20.11
C SER A 110 -16.76 3.64 21.14
N VAL A 111 -18.02 3.88 20.70
CA VAL A 111 -19.20 3.94 21.58
C VAL A 111 -19.41 2.62 22.34
N PHE A 112 -18.99 1.48 21.79
CA PHE A 112 -19.12 0.18 22.46
C PHE A 112 -18.26 0.07 23.73
N THR A 113 -17.27 0.94 23.94
CA THR A 113 -16.42 0.94 25.15
C THR A 113 -17.18 1.18 26.45
N VAL A 114 -18.43 1.68 26.38
CA VAL A 114 -19.31 1.84 27.55
C VAL A 114 -19.66 0.50 28.21
N VAL A 115 -19.60 -0.61 27.48
CA VAL A 115 -19.83 -1.95 28.02
C VAL A 115 -18.51 -2.50 28.56
N PRO A 116 -18.38 -2.71 29.89
CA PRO A 116 -17.15 -3.23 30.47
C PRO A 116 -16.77 -4.59 29.88
N VAL A 117 -15.47 -4.81 29.69
CA VAL A 117 -14.86 -6.05 29.15
C VAL A 117 -15.22 -6.35 27.68
N ILE A 118 -16.50 -6.48 27.33
CA ILE A 118 -16.94 -6.86 25.98
C ILE A 118 -16.70 -5.73 24.97
N GLY A 119 -16.97 -4.48 25.35
CA GLY A 119 -16.82 -3.30 24.51
C GLY A 119 -15.40 -3.13 23.94
N PRO A 120 -14.37 -3.06 24.79
CA PRO A 120 -12.97 -2.95 24.35
C PRO A 120 -12.52 -4.10 23.44
N ILE A 121 -12.99 -5.33 23.69
CA ILE A 121 -12.69 -6.47 22.82
C ILE A 121 -13.23 -6.21 21.41
N ILE A 122 -14.50 -5.84 21.27
CA ILE A 122 -15.10 -5.53 19.96
C ILE A 122 -14.34 -4.41 19.26
N VAL A 123 -14.06 -3.32 19.96
CA VAL A 123 -13.35 -2.16 19.38
C VAL A 123 -11.94 -2.55 18.91
N SER A 124 -11.22 -3.39 19.67
CA SER A 124 -9.88 -3.85 19.28
C SER A 124 -9.87 -4.77 18.05
N LEU A 125 -11.00 -5.38 17.68
CA LEU A 125 -11.12 -6.20 16.46
C LEU A 125 -11.37 -5.36 15.20
N VAL A 126 -11.96 -4.18 15.32
CA VAL A 126 -12.23 -3.27 14.19
C VAL A 126 -10.96 -2.93 13.39
N PRO A 127 -9.81 -2.55 13.98
CA PRO A 127 -8.62 -2.23 13.19
C PRO A 127 -8.07 -3.45 12.45
N ILE A 128 -8.24 -4.65 13.03
CA ILE A 128 -7.85 -5.92 12.39
C ILE A 128 -8.74 -6.17 11.17
N ALA A 129 -10.06 -5.97 11.28
CA ALA A 129 -10.99 -6.12 10.17
C ALA A 129 -10.68 -5.14 9.02
N ILE A 130 -10.42 -3.87 9.35
CA ILE A 130 -10.02 -2.84 8.38
C ILE A 130 -8.71 -3.22 7.68
N MET A 131 -7.72 -3.68 8.45
CA MET A 131 -6.42 -4.14 7.92
C MET A 131 -6.60 -5.29 6.93
N VAL A 132 -7.39 -6.30 7.28
CA VAL A 132 -7.67 -7.46 6.42
C VAL A 132 -8.38 -7.04 5.14
N ALA A 133 -9.40 -6.18 5.22
CA ALA A 133 -10.09 -5.65 4.05
C ALA A 133 -9.12 -4.90 3.10
N ARG A 134 -8.22 -4.08 3.66
CA ARG A 134 -7.20 -3.38 2.89
C ARG A 134 -6.24 -4.33 2.19
N ILE A 135 -5.80 -5.40 2.87
CA ILE A 135 -4.91 -6.43 2.32
C ILE A 135 -5.55 -7.11 1.11
N PHE A 136 -6.81 -7.54 1.21
CA PHE A 136 -7.48 -8.26 0.12
C PHE A 136 -7.58 -7.45 -1.18
N ILE A 137 -7.87 -6.16 -1.07
CA ILE A 137 -7.97 -5.27 -2.25
C ILE A 137 -6.59 -4.99 -2.82
N THR A 138 -5.63 -4.67 -1.95
CA THR A 138 -4.26 -4.32 -2.35
C THR A 138 -3.54 -5.51 -2.98
N TYR A 139 -3.80 -6.73 -2.49
CA TYR A 139 -3.26 -7.97 -3.06
C TYR A 139 -3.63 -8.14 -4.53
N SER A 140 -4.93 -8.07 -4.83
CA SER A 140 -5.40 -8.25 -6.20
C SER A 140 -4.77 -7.20 -7.12
N ALA A 141 -4.67 -5.94 -6.65
CA ALA A 141 -4.04 -4.88 -7.44
C ALA A 141 -2.55 -5.16 -7.74
N TYR A 142 -1.75 -5.58 -6.76
CA TYR A 142 -0.33 -5.92 -6.96
C TYR A 142 -0.14 -7.16 -7.83
N LYS A 143 -0.91 -8.23 -7.58
CA LYS A 143 -0.84 -9.47 -8.36
C LYS A 143 -1.08 -9.18 -9.84
N ASP A 144 -2.17 -8.48 -10.12
CA ASP A 144 -2.58 -8.15 -11.48
C ASP A 144 -1.56 -7.26 -12.21
N LEU A 145 -0.94 -6.32 -11.49
CA LEU A 145 0.13 -5.48 -12.03
C LEU A 145 1.39 -6.31 -12.35
N TYR A 146 1.79 -7.21 -11.46
CA TYR A 146 2.97 -8.04 -11.67
C TYR A 146 2.78 -9.02 -12.83
N GLU A 147 1.61 -9.64 -12.97
CA GLU A 147 1.32 -10.59 -14.05
C GLU A 147 1.53 -10.02 -15.46
N MET A 148 1.36 -8.70 -15.63
CA MET A 148 1.63 -8.03 -16.91
C MET A 148 3.11 -8.06 -17.32
N PHE A 149 4.04 -8.19 -16.38
CA PHE A 149 5.48 -8.09 -16.62
C PHE A 149 6.27 -9.36 -16.22
N VAL A 150 5.69 -10.23 -15.38
CA VAL A 150 6.30 -11.49 -14.92
C VAL A 150 5.34 -12.66 -15.04
N ASP A 151 5.87 -13.88 -15.09
CA ASP A 151 5.06 -15.10 -15.11
C ASP A 151 4.22 -15.27 -13.84
N GLU A 152 3.07 -15.95 -13.95
CA GLU A 152 2.12 -16.12 -12.82
C GLU A 152 2.80 -16.76 -11.59
N SER A 153 3.71 -17.70 -11.84
CA SER A 153 4.56 -18.36 -10.83
C SER A 153 5.41 -17.37 -10.02
N GLN A 154 5.79 -16.24 -10.60
CA GLN A 154 6.57 -15.18 -9.94
C GLN A 154 5.67 -14.02 -9.45
N ALA A 155 4.57 -13.72 -10.14
CA ALA A 155 3.67 -12.62 -9.79
C ALA A 155 2.99 -12.83 -8.43
N THR A 156 2.51 -14.04 -8.18
CA THR A 156 1.82 -14.40 -6.93
C THR A 156 2.71 -14.22 -5.70
N PRO A 157 3.92 -14.83 -5.62
CA PRO A 157 4.80 -14.61 -4.47
C PRO A 157 5.26 -13.16 -4.35
N PHE A 158 5.49 -12.45 -5.47
CA PHE A 158 5.85 -11.03 -5.41
C PHE A 158 4.73 -10.20 -4.77
N ALA A 159 3.47 -10.45 -5.10
CA ALA A 159 2.32 -9.77 -4.50
C ALA A 159 2.19 -10.07 -3.00
N ILE A 160 2.31 -11.34 -2.59
CA ILE A 160 2.21 -11.74 -1.18
C ILE A 160 3.31 -11.06 -0.36
N VAL A 161 4.56 -11.14 -0.82
CA VAL A 161 5.71 -10.58 -0.09
C VAL A 161 5.65 -9.05 -0.07
N SER A 162 5.19 -8.40 -1.15
CA SER A 162 4.99 -6.94 -1.19
C SER A 162 4.04 -6.43 -0.11
N ILE A 163 3.04 -7.23 0.27
CA ILE A 163 2.04 -6.85 1.28
C ILE A 163 2.56 -7.09 2.69
N ILE A 164 3.21 -8.25 2.91
CA ILE A 164 3.75 -8.61 4.23
C ILE A 164 4.93 -7.71 4.59
N VAL A 165 5.77 -7.39 3.60
CA VAL A 165 6.97 -6.58 3.77
C VAL A 165 6.93 -5.41 2.78
N PRO A 166 6.32 -4.26 3.15
CA PRO A 166 6.09 -3.13 2.24
C PRO A 166 7.35 -2.63 1.52
N ILE A 167 8.51 -2.70 2.17
CA ILE A 167 9.80 -2.30 1.58
C ILE A 167 10.13 -3.11 0.31
N THR A 168 9.72 -4.38 0.26
CA THR A 168 9.96 -5.25 -0.91
C THR A 168 9.10 -4.89 -2.11
N SER A 169 7.97 -4.22 -1.91
CA SER A 169 7.09 -3.79 -3.00
C SER A 169 7.84 -2.92 -4.02
N VAL A 170 8.71 -2.04 -3.55
CA VAL A 170 9.52 -1.17 -4.39
C VAL A 170 10.54 -1.96 -5.21
N VAL A 171 11.17 -2.96 -4.59
CA VAL A 171 12.15 -3.82 -5.27
C VAL A 171 11.46 -4.65 -6.35
N PHE A 172 10.33 -5.28 -6.05
CA PHE A 172 9.59 -6.08 -7.02
C PHE A 172 8.97 -5.25 -8.14
N LEU A 173 8.46 -4.06 -7.84
CA LEU A 173 8.02 -3.10 -8.86
C LEU A 173 9.18 -2.69 -9.76
N LEU A 174 10.37 -2.40 -9.23
CA LEU A 174 11.53 -2.08 -10.06
C LEU A 174 11.92 -3.25 -10.97
N ILE A 175 11.96 -4.47 -10.43
CA ILE A 175 12.23 -5.70 -11.20
C ILE A 175 11.18 -5.88 -12.31
N ALA A 176 9.89 -5.78 -11.99
CA ALA A 176 8.82 -5.90 -12.97
C ALA A 176 8.89 -4.78 -14.03
N SER A 177 9.16 -3.54 -13.63
CA SER A 177 9.27 -2.40 -14.55
C SER A 177 10.45 -2.52 -15.53
N SER A 178 11.49 -3.26 -15.15
CA SER A 178 12.64 -3.53 -16.02
C SER A 178 12.27 -4.43 -17.21
N LYS A 179 11.29 -5.31 -17.04
CA LYS A 179 10.82 -6.25 -18.07
C LYS A 179 9.86 -5.57 -19.03
N ASN A 180 9.70 -6.15 -20.22
CA ASN A 180 8.69 -5.69 -21.18
C ASN A 180 7.34 -6.30 -20.81
N PRO A 181 6.23 -5.57 -21.05
CA PRO A 181 4.91 -6.14 -20.85
C PRO A 181 4.75 -7.36 -21.76
N LYS A 182 4.07 -8.39 -21.27
CA LYS A 182 3.70 -9.55 -22.09
C LYS A 182 2.85 -9.07 -23.27
N PRO A 183 3.06 -9.62 -24.49
CA PRO A 183 2.26 -9.23 -25.64
C PRO A 183 0.78 -9.53 -25.35
N VAL A 184 -0.07 -8.53 -25.56
CA VAL A 184 -1.52 -8.72 -25.51
C VAL A 184 -1.89 -9.57 -26.73
N VAL A 185 -2.05 -10.88 -26.54
CA VAL A 185 -2.64 -11.73 -27.58
C VAL A 185 -4.09 -11.29 -27.68
N GLN A 186 -4.45 -10.61 -28.77
CA GLN A 186 -5.85 -10.28 -29.05
C GLN A 186 -6.63 -11.59 -29.11
N VAL A 187 -7.56 -11.76 -28.19
CA VAL A 187 -8.46 -12.91 -28.16
C VAL A 187 -9.45 -12.70 -29.31
N GLU A 188 -9.44 -13.58 -30.31
CA GLU A 188 -10.55 -13.67 -31.27
C GLU A 188 -11.84 -13.91 -30.48
N GLU A 189 -12.81 -13.06 -30.73
CA GLU A 189 -14.12 -13.04 -30.09
C GLU A 189 -14.89 -14.32 -30.44
N ASN A 190 -14.65 -15.41 -29.71
CA ASN A 190 -15.47 -16.61 -29.76
C ASN A 190 -15.77 -17.11 -28.34
N ASN A 191 -17.04 -16.96 -27.97
CA ASN A 191 -17.69 -17.59 -26.81
C ASN A 191 -17.34 -17.08 -25.41
N GLY A 192 -17.11 -15.78 -25.24
CA GLY A 192 -17.33 -15.09 -23.96
C GLY A 192 -16.49 -15.55 -22.76
N ASN A 193 -15.48 -16.40 -22.98
CA ASN A 193 -14.56 -16.87 -21.96
C ASN A 193 -13.25 -16.10 -22.08
N TYR A 194 -13.02 -15.21 -21.10
CA TYR A 194 -11.75 -14.54 -20.95
C TYR A 194 -10.74 -15.49 -20.30
N THR A 195 -9.87 -16.12 -21.08
CA THR A 195 -8.64 -16.73 -20.56
C THR A 195 -7.55 -15.67 -20.53
N TYR A 196 -7.32 -15.10 -19.34
CA TYR A 196 -6.08 -14.41 -19.02
C TYR A 196 -5.09 -15.45 -18.48
N TYR A 197 -3.82 -15.33 -18.85
CA TYR A 197 -2.72 -15.91 -18.06
C TYR A 197 -2.32 -14.93 -16.96
#